data_AF-A0A540KFU6-F1
#
_entry.id   AF-A0A540KFU6-F1
#
_cell.length_a   1.000
_cell.length_b   1.000
_cell.length_c   1.000
_cell.angle_alpha   90.00
_cell.angle_beta   90.00
_cell.angle_gamma   90.00
#
_symmetry.space_group_name_H-M   'P 1'
#
loop_
_entity.id
_entity.type
_entity.pdbx_description
1 polymer ?
#
loop_
_entity_poly.entity_id
_entity_poly.type
_entity_poly.pdbx_seq_one_letter_code
_entity_poly.pdbx_strand_id
1 'polypeptide(L)'
;MSFSAASTTPAADKGNGASISAVHHDIITAHILTRLNGQTLAAVACASSELRAFSTEEKLWRDISTAMWPSTTDTRVNDLISTFPAGHRSFFSDSFPLLDYSPSQFALSPSSRTSELISAVDIFYKGELIFSKVQESETESGWFLCSPFRVDLLDPKETFPTPIRHVGEGQKSLKHLEENLSLSWIVIDPTRKRAANLSSRRPVTVQQHWLTGEIQLRFTTILAGEKNGEYVQCGTVVTCKGTEGGELHVREVSMHVEAMEENHLNGRESLVILQRAIEGGKRRKEINGKARLEEYLEMKREKRKRNERREKAFDMICIAAGVTIFMAFWSFVLFR
;
A
#
# COMPACT_ATOMS: atom_id res chain seq x y z
N MET A 1 19.98 75.38 -23.52
CA MET A 1 19.60 74.09 -24.17
C MET A 1 19.13 73.17 -23.05
N SER A 2 17.83 73.12 -22.83
CA SER A 2 17.21 72.30 -21.79
C SER A 2 16.40 71.23 -22.48
N PHE A 3 16.88 69.99 -22.44
CA PHE A 3 16.22 68.84 -23.02
C PHE A 3 15.06 68.42 -22.12
N SER A 4 13.83 68.57 -22.64
CA SER A 4 12.63 68.04 -22.05
C SER A 4 12.58 66.53 -22.33
N ALA A 5 12.84 65.72 -21.31
CA ALA A 5 12.71 64.26 -21.40
C ALA A 5 11.25 63.90 -21.14
N ALA A 6 10.55 63.49 -22.21
CA ALA A 6 9.22 62.92 -22.12
C ALA A 6 9.27 61.61 -21.31
N SER A 7 8.57 61.58 -20.18
CA SER A 7 8.34 60.40 -19.38
C SER A 7 7.31 59.51 -20.07
N THR A 8 7.78 58.60 -20.91
CA THR A 8 6.97 57.53 -21.49
C THR A 8 6.53 56.59 -20.37
N THR A 9 5.29 56.71 -19.95
CA THR A 9 4.62 55.75 -19.07
C THR A 9 4.53 54.42 -19.82
N PRO A 10 4.95 53.28 -19.26
CA PRO A 10 4.65 52.00 -19.88
C PRO A 10 3.14 51.84 -19.82
N ALA A 11 2.49 51.85 -20.98
CA ALA A 11 1.11 51.41 -21.10
C ALA A 11 1.07 49.99 -20.57
N ALA A 12 0.53 49.83 -19.36
CA ALA A 12 0.12 48.55 -18.85
C ALA A 12 -0.89 48.00 -19.86
N ASP A 13 -0.47 47.00 -20.60
CA ASP A 13 -1.36 46.14 -21.35
C ASP A 13 -2.30 45.50 -20.32
N LYS A 14 -3.43 46.17 -20.06
CA LYS A 14 -4.57 45.60 -19.36
C LYS A 14 -5.17 44.60 -20.34
N GLY A 15 -4.48 43.47 -20.49
CA GLY A 15 -5.09 42.26 -20.98
C GLY A 15 -6.34 42.05 -20.14
N ASN A 16 -7.50 42.18 -20.78
CA ASN A 16 -8.80 41.86 -20.23
C ASN A 16 -8.87 40.33 -20.06
N GLY A 17 -7.99 39.79 -19.22
CA GLY A 17 -7.94 38.38 -18.88
C GLY A 17 -9.08 38.11 -17.93
N ALA A 18 -10.18 37.57 -18.45
CA ALA A 18 -11.25 37.07 -17.60
C ALA A 18 -10.66 36.08 -16.58
N SER A 19 -10.73 36.45 -15.30
CA SER A 19 -10.31 35.60 -14.19
C SER A 19 -11.29 34.42 -14.06
N ILE A 20 -10.85 33.30 -13.50
CA ILE A 20 -11.73 32.16 -13.19
C ILE A 20 -12.89 32.55 -12.27
N SER A 21 -12.71 33.60 -11.46
CA SER A 21 -13.77 34.21 -10.63
C SER A 21 -14.90 34.87 -11.43
N ALA A 22 -14.73 35.08 -12.74
CA ALA A 22 -15.79 35.54 -13.64
C ALA A 22 -16.74 34.41 -14.07
N VAL A 23 -16.38 33.14 -13.83
CA VAL A 23 -17.22 31.98 -14.12
C VAL A 23 -18.21 31.77 -12.97
N HIS A 24 -19.47 31.48 -13.29
CA HIS A 24 -20.50 31.22 -12.28
C HIS A 24 -20.12 30.00 -11.41
N HIS A 25 -20.38 30.10 -10.10
CA HIS A 25 -19.98 29.07 -9.14
C HIS A 25 -20.52 27.68 -9.50
N ASP A 26 -21.78 27.60 -9.94
CA ASP A 26 -22.40 26.33 -10.36
C ASP A 26 -21.70 25.66 -11.55
N ILE A 27 -21.12 26.45 -12.46
CA ILE A 27 -20.35 25.88 -13.58
C ILE A 27 -19.05 25.29 -13.05
N ILE A 28 -18.41 25.97 -12.11
CA ILE A 28 -17.18 25.49 -11.47
C ILE A 28 -17.46 24.18 -10.73
N THR A 29 -18.46 24.17 -9.84
CA THR A 29 -18.75 23.00 -9.00
C THR A 29 -19.35 21.84 -9.79
N ALA A 30 -20.35 22.08 -10.65
CA ALA A 30 -21.08 21.01 -11.32
C ALA A 30 -20.40 20.48 -12.60
N HIS A 31 -19.61 21.29 -13.31
CA HIS A 31 -19.08 20.93 -14.62
C HIS A 31 -17.55 20.89 -14.71
N ILE A 32 -16.84 21.69 -13.92
CA ILE A 32 -15.37 21.73 -13.94
C ILE A 32 -14.80 20.75 -12.92
N LEU A 33 -15.13 20.93 -11.64
CA LEU A 33 -14.53 20.14 -10.55
C LEU A 33 -14.92 18.66 -10.59
N THR A 34 -16.14 18.32 -11.02
CA THR A 34 -16.63 16.94 -11.18
C THR A 34 -15.84 16.12 -12.21
N ARG A 35 -15.07 16.76 -13.09
CA ARG A 35 -14.25 16.10 -14.12
C ARG A 35 -12.80 15.87 -13.69
N LEU A 36 -12.41 16.40 -12.52
CA LEU A 36 -11.05 16.30 -12.03
C LEU A 36 -10.85 15.03 -11.21
N ASN A 37 -9.69 14.40 -11.35
CA ASN A 37 -9.28 13.34 -10.42
C ASN A 37 -8.86 13.95 -9.08
N GLY A 38 -8.78 13.14 -8.02
CA GLY A 38 -8.47 13.62 -6.67
C GLY A 38 -7.13 14.37 -6.53
N GLN A 39 -6.10 13.99 -7.29
CA GLN A 39 -4.82 14.72 -7.26
C GLN A 39 -4.96 16.12 -7.87
N THR A 40 -5.61 16.21 -9.03
CA THR A 40 -5.84 17.49 -9.71
C THR A 40 -6.77 18.37 -8.89
N LEU A 41 -7.80 17.80 -8.27
CA LEU A 41 -8.69 18.53 -7.35
C LEU A 41 -7.93 19.07 -6.13
N ALA A 42 -7.05 18.27 -5.52
CA ALA A 42 -6.19 18.72 -4.43
C ALA A 42 -5.24 19.86 -4.86
N ALA A 43 -4.70 19.80 -6.09
CA ALA A 43 -3.86 20.87 -6.64
C ALA A 43 -4.66 22.16 -6.89
N VAL A 44 -5.88 22.05 -7.42
CA VAL A 44 -6.81 23.18 -7.61
C VAL A 44 -7.14 23.85 -6.28
N ALA A 45 -7.36 23.06 -5.22
CA ALA A 45 -7.60 23.57 -3.86
C ALA A 45 -6.43 24.35 -3.24
N CYS A 46 -5.24 24.33 -3.86
CA CYS A 46 -4.08 25.09 -3.43
C CYS A 46 -3.90 26.41 -4.23
N ALA A 47 -4.63 26.60 -5.32
CA ALA A 47 -4.47 27.77 -6.19
C ALA A 47 -5.10 29.05 -5.60
N SER A 48 -6.23 28.94 -4.90
CA SER A 48 -6.90 30.08 -4.23
C SER A 48 -7.78 29.61 -3.07
N SER A 49 -8.17 30.54 -2.20
CA SER A 49 -9.13 30.27 -1.11
C SER A 49 -10.52 29.91 -1.62
N GLU A 50 -10.96 30.52 -2.72
CA GLU A 50 -12.24 30.25 -3.38
C GLU A 50 -12.28 28.83 -3.96
N LEU A 51 -11.26 28.44 -4.74
CA LEU A 51 -11.14 27.08 -5.29
C LEU A 51 -10.97 26.04 -4.18
N ARG A 52 -10.29 26.38 -3.09
CA ARG A 52 -10.22 25.54 -1.89
C ARG A 52 -11.60 25.29 -1.32
N ALA A 53 -12.44 26.32 -1.18
CA ALA A 53 -13.79 26.19 -0.64
C ALA A 53 -14.63 25.24 -1.50
N PHE A 54 -14.66 25.42 -2.83
CA PHE A 54 -15.38 24.51 -3.72
C PHE A 54 -14.85 23.08 -3.69
N SER A 55 -13.53 22.92 -3.59
CA SER A 55 -12.89 21.60 -3.54
C SER A 55 -13.06 20.88 -2.19
N THR A 56 -13.77 21.46 -1.21
CA THR A 56 -14.06 20.79 0.07
C THR A 56 -15.37 20.01 0.07
N GLU A 57 -16.15 20.06 -1.02
CA GLU A 57 -17.43 19.39 -1.11
C GLU A 57 -17.29 17.87 -0.98
N GLU A 58 -17.99 17.29 0.02
CA GLU A 58 -17.90 15.87 0.35
C GLU A 58 -18.33 14.96 -0.80
N LYS A 59 -19.34 15.36 -1.57
CA LYS A 59 -19.84 14.61 -2.72
C LYS A 59 -18.76 14.41 -3.78
N LEU A 60 -17.97 15.44 -4.08
CA LEU A 60 -16.86 15.33 -5.04
C LEU A 60 -15.86 14.26 -4.60
N TRP A 61 -15.46 14.26 -3.33
CA TRP A 61 -14.50 13.29 -2.81
C TRP A 61 -15.09 11.88 -2.72
N ARG A 62 -16.39 11.75 -2.44
CA ARG A 62 -17.11 10.47 -2.49
C ARG A 62 -17.14 9.90 -3.90
N ASP A 63 -17.51 10.71 -4.88
CA ASP A 63 -17.57 10.29 -6.29
C ASP A 63 -16.17 9.91 -6.79
N ILE A 64 -15.13 10.67 -6.42
CA ILE A 64 -13.73 10.34 -6.73
C ILE A 64 -13.28 9.05 -6.05
N SER A 65 -13.63 8.85 -4.77
CA SER A 65 -13.22 7.67 -4.01
C SER A 65 -13.89 6.41 -4.53
N THR A 66 -15.19 6.46 -4.82
CA THR A 66 -15.95 5.33 -5.39
C THR A 66 -15.51 4.99 -6.81
N ALA A 67 -15.16 5.99 -7.62
CA ALA A 67 -14.59 5.76 -8.94
C ALA A 67 -13.18 5.11 -8.89
N MET A 68 -12.36 5.47 -7.89
CA MET A 68 -11.02 4.91 -7.73
C MET A 68 -11.02 3.54 -7.03
N TRP A 69 -11.94 3.34 -6.09
CA TRP A 69 -12.06 2.16 -5.24
C TRP A 69 -13.53 1.74 -5.11
N PRO A 70 -14.06 0.97 -6.07
CA PRO A 70 -15.46 0.53 -6.08
C PRO A 70 -15.91 -0.19 -4.81
N SER A 71 -15.00 -0.85 -4.09
CA SER A 71 -15.26 -1.46 -2.78
C SER A 71 -15.79 -0.46 -1.72
N THR A 72 -15.58 0.85 -1.91
CA THR A 72 -16.13 1.90 -1.03
C THR A 72 -17.62 2.19 -1.27
N THR A 73 -18.22 1.60 -2.30
CA THR A 73 -19.69 1.65 -2.51
C THR A 73 -20.45 0.75 -1.54
N ASP A 74 -19.77 -0.19 -0.89
CA ASP A 74 -20.33 -0.98 0.20
C ASP A 74 -20.90 -0.05 1.28
N THR A 75 -22.12 -0.33 1.72
CA THR A 75 -22.87 0.55 2.63
C THR A 75 -22.12 0.77 3.94
N ARG A 76 -21.53 -0.28 4.50
CA ARG A 76 -20.81 -0.18 5.78
C ARG A 76 -19.53 0.63 5.61
N VAL A 77 -18.78 0.40 4.54
CA VAL A 77 -17.55 1.15 4.26
C VAL A 77 -17.85 2.63 4.01
N ASN A 78 -18.87 2.94 3.21
CA ASN A 78 -19.28 4.31 2.91
C ASN A 78 -19.74 5.07 4.16
N ASP A 79 -20.59 4.44 4.98
CA ASP A 79 -21.07 5.01 6.24
C ASP A 79 -19.90 5.26 7.19
N LEU A 80 -18.97 4.30 7.29
CA LEU A 80 -17.76 4.45 8.11
C LEU A 80 -16.88 5.61 7.64
N ILE A 81 -16.58 5.69 6.33
CA ILE A 81 -15.76 6.77 5.75
C ILE A 81 -16.40 8.13 6.04
N SER A 82 -17.73 8.22 5.96
CA SER A 82 -18.47 9.45 6.28
C SER A 82 -18.28 9.92 7.73
N THR A 83 -17.83 9.04 8.64
CA THR A 83 -17.51 9.41 10.04
C THR A 83 -16.07 9.91 10.25
N PHE A 84 -15.22 9.88 9.23
CA PHE A 84 -13.83 10.35 9.31
C PHE A 84 -13.78 11.88 9.54
N PRO A 85 -12.68 12.43 10.09
CA PRO A 85 -12.58 13.86 10.39
C PRO A 85 -12.90 14.80 9.21
N ALA A 86 -12.63 14.37 7.97
CA ALA A 86 -12.99 15.08 6.74
C ALA A 86 -13.62 14.12 5.70
N GLY A 87 -14.38 13.13 6.17
CA GLY A 87 -15.11 12.19 5.31
C GLY A 87 -14.23 11.50 4.25
N HIS A 88 -14.77 11.45 3.03
CA HIS A 88 -14.12 10.86 1.86
C HIS A 88 -12.84 11.59 1.45
N ARG A 89 -12.70 12.88 1.78
CA ARG A 89 -11.45 13.62 1.51
C ARG A 89 -10.30 13.10 2.37
N SER A 90 -10.53 12.88 3.66
CA SER A 90 -9.52 12.27 4.55
C SER A 90 -9.20 10.85 4.11
N PHE A 91 -10.21 10.05 3.78
CA PHE A 91 -10.03 8.69 3.28
C PHE A 91 -9.19 8.64 2.00
N PHE A 92 -9.45 9.54 1.04
CA PHE A 92 -8.67 9.63 -0.18
C PHE A 92 -7.21 9.98 0.11
N SER A 93 -6.96 10.96 0.99
CA SER A 93 -5.60 11.34 1.38
C SER A 93 -4.85 10.24 2.14
N ASP A 94 -5.58 9.40 2.86
CA ASP A 94 -5.05 8.27 3.61
C ASP A 94 -4.66 7.11 2.70
N SER A 95 -5.47 6.86 1.67
CA SER A 95 -5.33 5.75 0.73
C SER A 95 -4.49 6.09 -0.51
N PHE A 96 -4.31 7.38 -0.80
CA PHE A 96 -3.50 7.88 -1.92
C PHE A 96 -2.69 9.13 -1.54
N PRO A 97 -1.38 9.21 -1.89
CA PRO A 97 -0.55 8.20 -2.55
C PRO A 97 -0.23 6.97 -1.70
N LEU A 98 0.47 5.99 -2.29
CA LEU A 98 0.89 4.76 -1.61
C LEU A 98 1.83 5.06 -0.43
N LEU A 99 1.84 4.14 0.53
CA LEU A 99 2.77 4.17 1.65
C LEU A 99 4.24 4.09 1.18
N ASP A 100 5.10 4.70 1.98
CA ASP A 100 6.54 4.67 1.88
C ASP A 100 7.12 3.85 3.03
N TYR A 101 8.21 3.14 2.77
CA TYR A 101 8.87 2.30 3.79
C TYR A 101 9.70 3.13 4.79
N SER A 102 9.74 4.47 4.63
CA SER A 102 10.39 5.37 5.56
C SER A 102 9.85 5.17 6.98
N PRO A 103 10.72 5.10 8.00
CA PRO A 103 10.28 4.96 9.38
C PRO A 103 9.40 6.14 9.77
N SER A 104 8.27 5.81 10.40
CA SER A 104 7.42 6.80 11.01
C SER A 104 7.93 7.11 12.42
N GLN A 105 7.99 8.40 12.76
CA GLN A 105 8.22 8.84 14.15
C GLN A 105 6.93 8.83 14.97
N PHE A 106 5.84 8.35 14.39
CA PHE A 106 4.54 8.35 15.02
C PHE A 106 4.50 7.36 16.19
N ALA A 107 4.26 7.91 17.39
CA ALA A 107 4.01 7.12 18.58
C ALA A 107 2.53 6.76 18.63
N LEU A 108 2.22 5.45 18.58
CA LEU A 108 0.85 4.97 18.76
C LEU A 108 0.31 5.44 20.11
N SER A 109 -0.79 6.19 20.07
CA SER A 109 -1.54 6.50 21.28
C SER A 109 -2.23 5.22 21.78
N PRO A 110 -2.07 4.86 23.07
CA PRO A 110 -2.67 3.67 23.66
C PRO A 110 -4.19 3.80 23.88
N SER A 111 -4.79 4.94 23.52
CA SER A 111 -6.12 5.35 23.96
C SER A 111 -7.28 4.58 23.31
N SER A 112 -7.04 3.76 22.29
CA SER A 112 -8.06 2.84 21.78
C SER A 112 -7.43 1.58 21.17
N ARG A 113 -7.95 0.42 21.58
CA ARG A 113 -7.64 -0.85 20.93
C ARG A 113 -8.48 -0.91 19.66
N THR A 114 -7.83 -1.21 18.54
CA THR A 114 -8.52 -1.59 17.31
C THR A 114 -9.14 -2.95 17.56
N SER A 115 -10.47 -3.02 17.49
CA SER A 115 -11.25 -4.25 17.67
C SER A 115 -11.48 -4.99 16.35
N GLU A 116 -11.37 -4.27 15.24
CA GLU A 116 -11.54 -4.79 13.89
C GLU A 116 -10.74 -3.98 12.86
N LEU A 117 -10.40 -4.64 11.76
CA LEU A 117 -9.90 -4.03 10.54
C LEU A 117 -10.83 -4.39 9.39
N ILE A 118 -11.05 -3.44 8.48
CA ILE A 118 -11.81 -3.67 7.25
C ILE A 118 -10.86 -3.61 6.06
N SER A 119 -10.83 -4.67 5.26
CA SER A 119 -10.12 -4.74 3.99
C SER A 119 -11.08 -4.49 2.84
N ALA A 120 -10.92 -3.37 2.15
CA ALA A 120 -11.66 -3.01 0.95
C ALA A 120 -10.74 -3.24 -0.27
N VAL A 121 -11.07 -4.23 -1.10
CA VAL A 121 -10.16 -4.76 -2.12
C VAL A 121 -10.80 -4.69 -3.49
N ASP A 122 -10.07 -4.13 -4.46
CA ASP A 122 -10.48 -4.04 -5.85
C ASP A 122 -9.36 -4.52 -6.78
N ILE A 123 -9.70 -5.31 -7.79
CA ILE A 123 -8.79 -5.77 -8.84
C ILE A 123 -9.34 -5.30 -10.17
N PHE A 124 -8.47 -4.67 -10.95
CA PHE A 124 -8.78 -4.14 -12.27
C PHE A 124 -7.93 -4.80 -13.34
N TYR A 125 -8.51 -5.02 -14.50
CA TYR A 125 -7.83 -5.44 -15.71
C TYR A 125 -8.10 -4.44 -16.83
N LYS A 126 -7.04 -3.84 -17.39
CA LYS A 126 -7.13 -2.77 -18.40
C LYS A 126 -7.97 -1.57 -17.94
N GLY A 127 -8.01 -1.31 -16.63
CA GLY A 127 -8.80 -0.24 -16.02
C GLY A 127 -10.24 -0.63 -15.70
N GLU A 128 -10.72 -1.78 -16.15
CA GLU A 128 -12.05 -2.29 -15.84
C GLU A 128 -12.04 -3.15 -14.58
N LEU A 129 -13.04 -3.01 -13.72
CA LEU A 129 -13.18 -3.77 -12.50
C LEU A 129 -13.49 -5.24 -12.81
N ILE A 130 -12.70 -6.17 -12.26
CA ILE A 130 -12.92 -7.62 -12.42
C ILE A 130 -13.22 -8.33 -11.10
N PHE A 131 -12.88 -7.71 -9.97
CA PHE A 131 -13.13 -8.25 -8.64
C PHE A 131 -13.22 -7.09 -7.64
N SER A 132 -14.21 -7.12 -6.76
CA SER A 132 -14.36 -6.18 -5.65
C SER A 132 -14.97 -6.91 -4.45
N LYS A 133 -14.34 -6.81 -3.27
CA LYS A 133 -14.85 -7.42 -2.05
C LYS A 133 -14.42 -6.63 -0.83
N VAL A 134 -15.30 -6.57 0.16
CA VAL A 134 -15.01 -6.06 1.49
C VAL A 134 -14.93 -7.24 2.46
N GLN A 135 -13.89 -7.28 3.27
CA GLN A 135 -13.68 -8.31 4.28
C GLN A 135 -13.38 -7.67 5.63
N GLU A 136 -14.10 -8.12 6.64
CA GLU A 136 -13.91 -7.70 8.01
C GLU A 136 -13.02 -8.69 8.73
N SER A 137 -12.15 -8.20 9.59
CA SER A 137 -11.24 -9.02 10.38
C SER A 137 -11.27 -8.53 11.81
N GLU A 138 -11.75 -9.37 12.72
CA GLU A 138 -11.64 -9.11 14.16
C GLU A 138 -10.16 -9.18 14.58
N THR A 139 -9.78 -8.40 15.60
CA THR A 139 -8.38 -8.29 16.01
C THR A 139 -8.13 -8.59 17.49
N GLU A 140 -9.12 -9.10 18.21
CA GLU A 140 -9.07 -9.30 19.66
C GLU A 140 -8.99 -10.77 20.08
N SER A 141 -9.42 -11.70 19.22
CA SER A 141 -9.43 -13.12 19.57
C SER A 141 -8.02 -13.64 19.84
N GLY A 142 -7.93 -14.60 20.76
CA GLY A 142 -6.66 -15.30 21.00
C GLY A 142 -6.13 -15.99 19.75
N TRP A 143 -7.01 -16.42 18.84
CA TRP A 143 -6.63 -17.01 17.57
C TRP A 143 -5.94 -16.00 16.67
N PHE A 144 -6.53 -14.82 16.47
CA PHE A 144 -5.91 -13.74 15.70
C PHE A 144 -4.54 -13.35 16.28
N LEU A 145 -4.48 -13.13 17.60
CA LEU A 145 -3.28 -12.62 18.26
C LEU A 145 -2.09 -13.59 18.23
N CYS A 146 -2.34 -14.89 18.10
CA CYS A 146 -1.31 -15.94 18.13
C CYS A 146 -1.03 -16.56 16.75
N SER A 147 -1.97 -16.47 15.80
CA SER A 147 -1.82 -17.07 14.47
C SER A 147 -1.06 -16.15 13.51
N PRO A 148 -0.36 -16.70 12.50
CA PRO A 148 0.16 -15.92 11.38
C PRO A 148 -0.92 -14.99 10.81
N PHE A 149 -0.60 -13.71 10.65
CA PHE A 149 -1.55 -12.76 10.09
C PHE A 149 -1.84 -13.10 8.64
N ARG A 150 -3.11 -13.37 8.35
CA ARG A 150 -3.62 -13.66 7.01
C ARG A 150 -5.05 -13.18 6.88
N VAL A 151 -5.35 -12.51 5.77
CA VAL A 151 -6.72 -12.14 5.37
C VAL A 151 -7.00 -12.80 4.05
N ASP A 152 -7.91 -13.76 4.03
CA ASP A 152 -8.42 -14.41 2.82
C ASP A 152 -9.77 -13.80 2.46
N LEU A 153 -9.94 -13.38 1.20
CA LEU A 153 -11.22 -12.86 0.72
C LEU A 153 -12.12 -13.93 0.15
N LEU A 154 -11.56 -15.10 -0.22
CA LEU A 154 -12.25 -16.16 -0.93
C LEU A 154 -12.20 -17.46 -0.14
N ASP A 155 -13.34 -18.14 -0.07
CA ASP A 155 -13.35 -19.51 0.42
C ASP A 155 -12.63 -20.44 -0.57
N PRO A 156 -12.00 -21.55 -0.12
CA PRO A 156 -11.25 -22.44 -1.01
C PRO A 156 -12.05 -23.06 -2.19
N LYS A 157 -13.38 -23.03 -2.10
CA LYS A 157 -14.31 -23.51 -3.13
C LYS A 157 -14.91 -22.39 -3.98
N GLU A 158 -14.75 -21.14 -3.56
CA GLU A 158 -15.27 -19.97 -4.24
C GLU A 158 -14.35 -19.62 -5.42
N THR A 159 -14.93 -19.32 -6.58
CA THR A 159 -14.18 -18.82 -7.74
C THR A 159 -15.00 -17.75 -8.43
N PHE A 160 -14.32 -16.69 -8.89
CA PHE A 160 -14.96 -15.59 -9.60
C PHE A 160 -14.55 -15.57 -11.06
N PRO A 161 -15.50 -15.62 -12.00
CA PRO A 161 -15.20 -15.51 -13.43
C PRO A 161 -14.62 -14.13 -13.73
N THR A 162 -13.71 -14.05 -14.70
CA THR A 162 -13.18 -12.78 -15.19
C THR A 162 -13.31 -12.71 -16.71
N PRO A 163 -13.41 -11.52 -17.31
CA PRO A 163 -13.42 -11.36 -18.76
C PRO A 163 -12.05 -11.67 -19.41
N ILE A 164 -11.05 -12.07 -18.62
CA ILE A 164 -9.72 -12.37 -19.09
C ILE A 164 -9.71 -13.75 -19.72
N ARG A 165 -9.38 -13.82 -21.01
CA ARG A 165 -9.12 -15.08 -21.68
C ARG A 165 -7.72 -15.59 -21.34
N HIS A 166 -7.62 -16.86 -20.99
CA HIS A 166 -6.37 -17.58 -20.84
C HIS A 166 -5.73 -17.73 -22.23
N VAL A 167 -4.85 -16.80 -22.60
CA VAL A 167 -4.15 -16.82 -23.89
C VAL A 167 -2.91 -17.71 -23.79
N GLY A 168 -3.12 -19.03 -23.78
CA GLY A 168 -2.08 -20.05 -23.96
C GLY A 168 -0.91 -20.08 -22.97
N GLU A 169 -0.12 -21.14 -23.06
CA GLU A 169 1.15 -21.27 -22.34
C GLU A 169 2.20 -20.37 -22.99
N GLY A 170 2.71 -19.38 -22.25
CA GLY A 170 3.81 -18.57 -22.77
C GLY A 170 4.11 -17.31 -21.98
N GLN A 171 5.36 -16.89 -22.02
CA GLN A 171 5.86 -15.72 -21.30
C GLN A 171 5.18 -14.40 -21.73
N LYS A 172 4.61 -14.34 -22.94
CA LYS A 172 3.86 -13.18 -23.44
C LYS A 172 2.52 -12.98 -22.73
N SER A 173 1.80 -14.06 -22.38
CA SER A 173 0.51 -13.96 -21.69
C SER A 173 0.71 -13.51 -20.24
N LEU A 174 1.74 -14.03 -19.56
CA LEU A 174 2.12 -13.59 -18.21
C LEU A 174 2.53 -12.11 -18.18
N LYS A 175 3.34 -11.66 -19.15
CA LYS A 175 3.72 -10.25 -19.26
C LYS A 175 2.50 -9.36 -19.53
N HIS A 176 1.57 -9.82 -20.37
CA HIS A 176 0.33 -9.09 -20.61
C HIS A 176 -0.50 -8.95 -19.31
N LEU A 177 -0.60 -9.99 -18.48
CA LEU A 177 -1.27 -9.89 -17.18
C LEU A 177 -0.55 -8.90 -16.26
N GLU A 178 0.77 -8.95 -16.22
CA GLU A 178 1.60 -8.04 -15.42
C GLU A 178 1.38 -6.56 -15.77
N GLU A 179 1.28 -6.24 -17.06
CA GLU A 179 1.12 -4.87 -17.56
C GLU A 179 -0.32 -4.34 -17.41
N ASN A 180 -1.31 -5.22 -17.38
CA ASN A 180 -2.73 -4.83 -17.45
C ASN A 180 -3.51 -5.04 -16.16
N LEU A 181 -3.01 -5.83 -15.20
CA LEU A 181 -3.62 -5.96 -13.89
C LEU A 181 -3.16 -4.86 -12.94
N SER A 182 -4.08 -4.42 -12.10
CA SER A 182 -3.79 -3.62 -10.92
C SER A 182 -4.70 -3.98 -9.76
N LEU A 183 -4.21 -3.79 -8.54
CA LEU A 183 -4.92 -4.13 -7.32
C LEU A 183 -4.83 -2.97 -6.32
N SER A 184 -5.92 -2.66 -5.64
CA SER A 184 -5.92 -1.83 -4.42
C SER A 184 -6.37 -2.68 -3.25
N TRP A 185 -5.59 -2.63 -2.16
CA TRP A 185 -5.97 -3.26 -0.90
C TRP A 185 -5.96 -2.18 0.16
N ILE A 186 -7.12 -1.59 0.42
CA ILE A 186 -7.26 -0.55 1.43
C ILE A 186 -7.63 -1.20 2.75
N VAL A 187 -6.77 -1.02 3.75
CA VAL A 187 -7.09 -1.39 5.12
C VAL A 187 -7.60 -0.14 5.84
N ILE A 188 -8.77 -0.28 6.45
CA ILE A 188 -9.45 0.76 7.22
C ILE A 188 -9.46 0.32 8.68
N ASP A 189 -9.04 1.24 9.56
CA ASP A 189 -9.20 1.10 11.01
C ASP A 189 -10.43 1.93 11.44
N PRO A 190 -11.56 1.29 11.77
CA PRO A 190 -12.79 1.99 12.12
C PRO A 190 -12.67 2.79 13.41
N THR A 191 -11.90 2.28 14.38
CA THR A 191 -11.68 2.92 15.67
C THR A 191 -10.90 4.22 15.50
N ARG A 192 -9.86 4.20 14.67
CA ARG A 192 -8.99 5.35 14.43
C ARG A 192 -9.52 6.27 13.33
N LYS A 193 -10.48 5.80 12.52
CA LYS A 193 -11.07 6.52 11.39
C LYS A 193 -9.99 6.96 10.38
N ARG A 194 -9.12 6.01 10.07
CA ARG A 194 -7.97 6.18 9.16
C ARG A 194 -7.88 4.98 8.24
N ALA A 195 -7.26 5.17 7.09
CA ALA A 195 -7.02 4.11 6.13
C ALA A 195 -5.59 4.12 5.59
N ALA A 196 -5.21 3.04 4.92
CA ALA A 196 -4.03 3.00 4.08
C ALA A 196 -4.15 1.94 2.98
N ASN A 197 -3.58 2.21 1.82
CA ASN A 197 -3.46 1.23 0.74
C ASN A 197 -2.17 0.42 0.92
N LEU A 198 -2.31 -0.90 1.10
CA LEU A 198 -1.23 -1.86 1.30
C LEU A 198 -0.82 -2.61 0.02
N SER A 199 -1.24 -2.11 -1.15
CA SER A 199 -0.86 -2.67 -2.45
C SER A 199 0.25 -1.88 -3.14
N SER A 200 1.12 -2.58 -3.89
CA SER A 200 2.04 -1.97 -4.86
C SER A 200 1.34 -1.39 -6.10
N ARG A 201 0.01 -1.48 -6.18
CA ARG A 201 -0.86 -1.18 -7.33
C ARG A 201 -0.65 -2.11 -8.51
N ARG A 202 0.59 -2.35 -8.93
CA ARG A 202 0.99 -3.27 -9.99
C ARG A 202 1.60 -4.54 -9.40
N PRO A 203 1.44 -5.69 -10.08
CA PRO A 203 2.09 -6.91 -9.65
C PRO A 203 3.61 -6.74 -9.74
N VAL A 204 4.31 -7.25 -8.73
CA VAL A 204 5.78 -7.30 -8.68
C VAL A 204 6.31 -8.58 -9.29
N THR A 205 5.53 -9.67 -9.21
CA THR A 205 5.82 -10.93 -9.89
C THR A 205 4.54 -11.57 -10.41
N VAL A 206 4.66 -12.25 -11.55
CA VAL A 206 3.62 -13.08 -12.15
C VAL A 206 4.24 -14.42 -12.51
N GLN A 207 3.71 -15.50 -11.97
CA GLN A 207 4.24 -16.85 -12.15
C GLN A 207 3.12 -17.81 -12.50
N GLN A 208 3.42 -18.77 -13.38
CA GLN A 208 2.51 -19.88 -13.65
C GLN A 208 3.04 -21.13 -12.96
N HIS A 209 2.20 -21.78 -12.18
CA HIS A 209 2.52 -23.03 -11.54
C HIS A 209 2.58 -24.13 -12.60
N TRP A 210 3.74 -24.78 -12.75
CA TRP A 210 4.00 -25.74 -13.81
C TRP A 210 3.06 -26.95 -13.82
N LEU A 211 2.65 -27.45 -12.63
CA LEU A 211 1.76 -28.62 -12.53
C LEU A 211 0.28 -28.28 -12.70
N THR A 212 -0.23 -27.27 -11.99
CA THR A 212 -1.65 -26.93 -11.94
C THR A 212 -2.06 -25.96 -13.05
N GLY A 213 -1.10 -25.30 -13.71
CA GLY A 213 -1.34 -24.25 -14.68
C GLY A 213 -1.85 -22.93 -14.08
N GLU A 214 -2.00 -22.86 -12.75
CA GLU A 214 -2.52 -21.69 -12.04
C GLU A 214 -1.55 -20.51 -12.13
N ILE A 215 -2.10 -19.32 -12.35
CA ILE A 215 -1.32 -18.09 -12.44
C ILE A 215 -1.39 -17.39 -11.09
N GLN A 216 -0.24 -17.21 -10.46
CA GLN A 216 -0.08 -16.46 -9.22
C GLN A 216 0.50 -15.09 -9.50
N LEU A 217 -0.22 -14.04 -9.11
CA LEU A 217 0.24 -12.66 -9.12
C LEU A 217 0.55 -12.23 -7.70
N ARG A 218 1.73 -11.63 -7.50
CA ARG A 218 2.11 -11.08 -6.21
C ARG A 218 2.19 -9.57 -6.29
N PHE A 219 1.64 -8.93 -5.27
CA PHE A 219 1.74 -7.50 -5.01
C PHE A 219 2.41 -7.33 -3.65
N THR A 220 3.16 -6.25 -3.45
CA THR A 220 3.85 -6.10 -2.17
C THR A 220 4.10 -4.67 -1.76
N THR A 221 3.87 -4.40 -0.49
CA THR A 221 4.22 -3.12 0.14
C THR A 221 5.20 -3.38 1.26
N ILE A 222 6.27 -2.59 1.29
CA ILE A 222 7.27 -2.65 2.35
C ILE A 222 6.95 -1.58 3.38
N LEU A 223 6.87 -1.98 4.64
CA LEU A 223 6.64 -1.12 5.79
C LEU A 223 7.87 -1.11 6.69
N ALA A 224 8.04 -0.03 7.45
CA ALA A 224 8.99 -0.01 8.55
C ALA A 224 8.51 -0.96 9.66
N GLY A 225 9.45 -1.76 10.19
CA GLY A 225 9.23 -2.60 11.35
C GLY A 225 9.23 -1.80 12.66
N GLU A 226 9.23 -2.53 13.78
CA GLU A 226 9.23 -1.91 15.11
C GLU A 226 10.60 -1.32 15.49
N LYS A 227 11.69 -2.01 15.14
CA LYS A 227 13.04 -1.52 15.40
C LYS A 227 13.60 -0.80 14.18
N ASN A 228 14.48 0.17 14.44
CA ASN A 228 15.16 0.89 13.38
C ASN A 228 15.95 -0.08 12.48
N GLY A 229 15.71 0.01 11.17
CA GLY A 229 16.33 -0.84 10.16
C GLY A 229 15.70 -2.22 9.99
N GLU A 230 14.61 -2.51 10.71
CA GLU A 230 13.74 -3.65 10.40
C GLU A 230 12.66 -3.22 9.40
N TYR A 231 12.32 -4.12 8.50
CA TYR A 231 11.30 -3.93 7.49
C TYR A 231 10.38 -5.13 7.47
N VAL A 232 9.14 -4.87 7.06
CA VAL A 232 8.07 -5.86 7.02
C VAL A 232 7.45 -5.80 5.64
N GLN A 233 7.19 -6.98 5.09
CA GLN A 233 6.57 -7.15 3.80
C GLN A 233 5.09 -7.47 3.98
N CYS A 234 4.22 -6.59 3.51
CA CYS A 234 2.82 -6.92 3.26
C CYS A 234 2.75 -7.55 1.87
N GLY A 235 2.53 -8.86 1.81
CA GLY A 235 2.40 -9.61 0.57
C GLY A 235 0.94 -9.86 0.26
N THR A 236 0.50 -9.49 -0.94
CA THR A 236 -0.81 -9.88 -1.46
C THR A 236 -0.62 -10.87 -2.59
N VAL A 237 -1.41 -11.93 -2.57
CA VAL A 237 -1.41 -13.00 -3.56
C VAL A 237 -2.78 -13.05 -4.21
N VAL A 238 -2.78 -13.03 -5.54
CA VAL A 238 -3.97 -13.31 -6.36
C VAL A 238 -3.67 -14.56 -7.18
N THR A 239 -4.43 -15.62 -6.94
CA THR A 239 -4.31 -16.87 -7.70
C THR A 239 -5.47 -16.97 -8.66
N CYS A 240 -5.15 -17.16 -9.93
CA CYS A 240 -6.08 -17.27 -11.03
C CYS A 240 -5.97 -18.65 -11.69
N LYS A 241 -7.10 -19.30 -11.96
CA LYS A 241 -7.17 -20.63 -12.57
C LYS A 241 -7.86 -20.55 -13.92
N GLY A 242 -7.27 -21.15 -14.95
CA GLY A 242 -7.93 -21.31 -16.26
C GLY A 242 -9.04 -22.35 -16.19
N THR A 243 -10.17 -22.09 -16.85
CA THR A 243 -11.28 -23.04 -17.04
C THR A 243 -11.23 -23.68 -18.43
N GLU A 244 -11.99 -24.77 -18.63
CA GLU A 244 -12.09 -25.47 -19.92
C GLU A 244 -12.57 -24.57 -21.07
N GLY A 245 -13.33 -23.51 -20.76
CA GLY A 245 -13.77 -22.48 -21.71
C GLY A 245 -12.69 -21.46 -22.08
N GLY A 246 -11.48 -21.58 -21.52
CA GLY A 246 -10.39 -20.64 -21.74
C GLY A 246 -10.56 -19.31 -20.99
N GLU A 247 -11.45 -19.23 -20.01
CA GLU A 247 -11.61 -18.05 -19.14
C GLU A 247 -10.74 -18.20 -17.89
N LEU A 248 -10.22 -17.07 -17.41
CA LEU A 248 -9.46 -17.02 -16.18
C LEU A 248 -10.42 -16.72 -15.01
N HIS A 249 -10.39 -17.53 -13.96
CA HIS A 249 -11.19 -17.30 -12.75
C HIS A 249 -10.27 -16.94 -11.59
N VAL A 250 -10.64 -15.94 -10.80
CA VAL A 250 -9.96 -15.66 -9.52
C VAL A 250 -10.37 -16.74 -8.52
N ARG A 251 -9.39 -17.44 -7.96
CA ARG A 251 -9.56 -18.54 -7.00
C ARG A 251 -9.11 -18.16 -5.60
N GLU A 252 -8.10 -17.31 -5.49
CA GLU A 252 -7.57 -16.85 -4.20
C GLU A 252 -7.25 -15.37 -4.30
N VAL A 253 -7.64 -14.61 -3.28
CA VAL A 253 -7.16 -13.26 -3.04
C VAL A 253 -6.85 -13.18 -1.56
N SER A 254 -5.57 -13.11 -1.22
CA SER A 254 -5.12 -13.18 0.17
C SER A 254 -4.01 -12.17 0.45
N MET A 255 -3.93 -11.69 1.69
CA MET A 255 -2.85 -10.84 2.18
C MET A 255 -2.21 -11.48 3.41
N HIS A 256 -0.89 -11.43 3.48
CA HIS A 256 -0.09 -11.88 4.63
C HIS A 256 0.96 -10.83 4.99
N VAL A 257 1.47 -10.93 6.21
CA VAL A 257 2.52 -10.04 6.72
C VAL A 257 3.73 -10.87 7.15
N GLU A 258 4.88 -10.55 6.58
CA GLU A 258 6.13 -11.29 6.80
C GLU A 258 7.24 -10.35 7.24
N ALA A 259 8.04 -10.80 8.21
CA ALA A 259 9.26 -10.13 8.57
C ALA A 259 10.33 -10.31 7.48
N MET A 260 11.31 -9.41 7.47
CA MET A 260 12.50 -9.50 6.62
C MET A 260 13.25 -10.84 6.70
N GLU A 261 13.14 -11.53 7.83
CA GLU A 261 13.76 -12.83 8.11
C GLU A 261 12.89 -14.02 7.69
N GLU A 262 11.85 -13.81 6.87
CA GLU A 262 10.93 -14.84 6.34
C GLU A 262 10.05 -15.51 7.39
N ASN A 263 10.05 -15.01 8.62
CA ASN A 263 9.10 -15.42 9.64
C ASN A 263 7.78 -14.69 9.44
N HIS A 264 6.67 -15.43 9.39
CA HIS A 264 5.34 -14.85 9.44
C HIS A 264 5.15 -14.13 10.78
N LEU A 265 4.64 -12.90 10.71
CA LEU A 265 4.25 -12.17 11.91
C LEU A 265 2.88 -12.64 12.36
N ASN A 266 2.68 -12.80 13.66
CA ASN A 266 1.35 -13.11 14.18
C ASN A 266 0.43 -11.88 14.10
N GLY A 267 -0.87 -12.06 14.36
CA GLY A 267 -1.83 -10.96 14.30
C GLY A 267 -1.51 -9.81 15.26
N ARG A 268 -0.97 -10.10 16.45
CA ARG A 268 -0.58 -9.06 17.41
C ARG A 268 0.53 -8.17 16.86
N GLU A 269 1.63 -8.78 16.40
CA GLU A 269 2.78 -8.08 15.85
C GLU A 269 2.39 -7.29 14.60
N SER A 270 1.64 -7.93 13.70
CA SER A 270 1.17 -7.33 12.46
C SER A 270 0.25 -6.14 12.71
N LEU A 271 -0.68 -6.25 13.65
CA LEU A 271 -1.62 -5.16 13.97
C LEU A 271 -0.89 -3.89 14.40
N VAL A 272 0.14 -4.02 15.24
CA VAL A 272 0.94 -2.87 15.70
C VAL A 272 1.64 -2.17 14.53
N ILE A 273 2.20 -2.94 13.59
CA ILE A 273 2.87 -2.40 12.39
C ILE A 273 1.84 -1.72 11.48
N LEU A 274 0.70 -2.37 11.23
CA LEU A 274 -0.36 -1.84 10.39
C LEU A 274 -0.95 -0.54 10.96
N GLN A 275 -1.21 -0.47 12.26
CA GLN A 275 -1.68 0.76 12.92
C GLN A 275 -0.69 1.91 12.76
N ARG A 276 0.61 1.67 12.98
CA ARG A 276 1.65 2.70 12.79
C ARG A 276 1.66 3.21 11.35
N ALA A 277 1.53 2.30 10.37
CA ALA A 277 1.50 2.63 8.96
C ALA A 277 0.24 3.43 8.58
N ILE A 278 -0.93 3.01 9.05
CA ILE A 278 -2.22 3.66 8.82
C ILE A 278 -2.21 5.09 9.38
N GLU A 279 -1.76 5.29 10.63
CA GLU A 279 -1.83 6.61 11.25
C GLU A 279 -0.73 7.54 10.77
N GLY A 280 0.51 7.05 10.77
CA GLY A 280 1.71 7.88 10.68
C GLY A 280 2.64 7.54 9.52
N GLY A 281 2.32 6.58 8.67
CA GLY A 281 3.16 6.20 7.54
C GLY A 281 3.43 7.39 6.61
N LYS A 282 4.62 7.53 6.05
CA LYS A 282 4.81 8.56 5.02
C LYS A 282 4.15 8.10 3.73
N ARG A 283 3.49 9.01 3.02
CA ARG A 283 2.90 8.74 1.69
C ARG A 283 3.78 9.36 0.63
N ARG A 284 4.07 8.63 -0.44
CA ARG A 284 4.88 9.13 -1.55
C ARG A 284 4.24 8.74 -2.87
N LYS A 285 4.32 9.63 -3.87
CA LYS A 285 3.86 9.35 -5.23
C LYS A 285 4.45 8.03 -5.70
N GLU A 286 3.62 7.25 -6.39
CA GLU A 286 3.94 5.91 -6.91
C GLU A 286 5.34 5.87 -7.53
N ILE A 287 6.23 5.13 -6.87
CA ILE A 287 7.51 4.68 -7.40
C ILE A 287 7.28 3.25 -7.90
N ASN A 288 7.97 2.85 -8.96
CA ASN A 288 7.90 1.48 -9.48
C ASN A 288 8.01 0.44 -8.34
N GLY A 289 6.92 -0.28 -8.08
CA GLY A 289 6.84 -1.26 -7.00
C GLY A 289 7.92 -2.35 -7.09
N LYS A 290 8.34 -2.70 -8.31
CA LYS A 290 9.46 -3.63 -8.52
C LYS A 290 10.78 -3.08 -8.03
N ALA A 291 11.07 -1.80 -8.29
CA ALA A 291 12.29 -1.16 -7.82
C ALA A 291 12.34 -1.11 -6.28
N ARG A 292 11.19 -0.84 -5.63
CA ARG A 292 11.07 -0.91 -4.16
C ARG A 292 11.30 -2.32 -3.61
N LEU A 293 10.74 -3.34 -4.26
CA LEU A 293 10.98 -4.72 -3.88
C LEU A 293 12.45 -5.11 -4.08
N GLU A 294 13.07 -4.68 -5.18
CA GLU A 294 14.47 -4.95 -5.47
C GLU A 294 15.40 -4.36 -4.41
N GLU A 295 15.21 -3.08 -4.05
CA GLU A 295 15.94 -2.41 -2.96
C GLU A 295 15.77 -3.16 -1.63
N TYR A 296 14.55 -3.59 -1.31
CA TYR A 296 14.28 -4.40 -0.12
C TYR A 296 15.01 -5.76 -0.15
N LEU A 297 15.02 -6.44 -1.29
CA LEU A 297 15.73 -7.71 -1.48
C LEU A 297 17.26 -7.53 -1.38
N GLU A 298 17.79 -6.38 -1.81
CA GLU A 298 19.19 -6.01 -1.59
C GLU A 298 19.49 -5.81 -0.11
N MET A 299 18.69 -5.01 0.60
CA MET A 299 18.82 -4.83 2.05
C MET A 299 18.73 -6.17 2.79
N LYS A 300 17.84 -7.06 2.38
CA LYS A 300 17.70 -8.42 2.93
C LYS A 300 18.97 -9.25 2.73
N ARG A 301 19.54 -9.22 1.52
CA ARG A 301 20.82 -9.88 1.21
C ARG A 301 21.97 -9.30 2.04
N GLU A 302 22.04 -7.99 2.23
CA GLU A 302 23.06 -7.36 3.07
C GLU A 302 22.94 -7.76 4.54
N LYS A 303 21.72 -7.73 5.09
CA LYS A 303 21.47 -8.10 6.49
C LYS A 303 21.86 -9.56 6.75
N ARG A 304 21.49 -10.47 5.84
CA ARG A 304 21.89 -11.88 5.90
C ARG A 304 23.41 -12.04 5.92
N LYS A 305 24.13 -11.37 5.01
CA LYS A 305 25.60 -11.39 4.99
C LYS A 305 26.22 -10.86 6.29
N ARG A 306 25.66 -9.80 6.89
CA ARG A 306 26.12 -9.27 8.19
C ARG A 306 25.88 -10.28 9.31
N ASN A 307 24.74 -10.95 9.32
CA ASN A 307 24.44 -11.96 10.33
C ASN A 307 25.35 -13.19 10.21
N GLU A 308 25.56 -13.71 9.00
CA GLU A 308 26.50 -14.83 8.75
C GLU A 308 27.94 -14.50 9.19
N ARG A 309 28.41 -13.25 8.99
CA ARG A 309 29.72 -12.81 9.49
C ARG A 309 29.78 -12.80 11.02
N ARG A 310 28.68 -12.40 11.67
CA ARG A 310 28.59 -12.34 13.13
C ARG A 310 28.53 -13.74 13.74
N GLU A 311 27.78 -14.66 13.14
CA GLU A 311 27.74 -16.07 13.55
C GLU A 311 29.12 -16.71 13.44
N LYS A 312 29.83 -16.54 12.31
CA LYS A 312 31.21 -17.02 12.17
C LYS A 312 32.17 -16.43 13.21
N ALA A 313 31.98 -15.18 13.59
CA ALA A 313 32.78 -14.56 14.65
C ALA A 313 32.49 -15.18 16.02
N PHE A 314 31.21 -15.46 16.34
CA PHE A 314 30.83 -16.17 17.56
C PHE A 314 31.36 -17.60 17.59
N ASP A 315 31.26 -18.35 16.49
CA ASP A 315 31.81 -19.70 16.39
C ASP A 315 33.32 -19.70 16.64
N MET A 316 34.05 -18.75 16.06
CA MET A 316 35.49 -18.61 16.28
C MET A 316 35.82 -18.31 17.75
N ILE A 317 35.04 -17.45 18.42
CA ILE A 317 35.20 -17.16 19.85
C ILE A 317 34.90 -18.41 20.69
N CYS A 318 33.85 -19.15 20.39
CA CYS A 318 33.49 -20.39 21.08
C CYS A 318 34.57 -21.47 20.92
N ILE A 319 35.13 -21.63 19.72
CA ILE A 319 36.24 -22.56 19.45
C ILE A 319 37.48 -22.14 20.26
N ALA A 320 37.84 -20.85 20.24
CA ALA A 320 38.99 -20.34 20.99
C ALA A 320 38.83 -20.54 22.51
N ALA A 321 37.64 -20.28 23.05
CA ALA A 321 37.34 -20.51 24.46
C ALA A 321 37.45 -22.01 24.82
N GLY A 322 36.90 -22.89 23.98
CA GLY A 322 37.02 -24.35 24.16
C GLY A 322 38.46 -24.84 24.15
N VAL A 323 39.28 -24.39 23.20
CA VAL A 323 40.72 -24.71 23.13
C VAL A 323 41.45 -24.21 24.38
N THR A 324 41.14 -22.99 24.84
CA THR A 324 41.77 -22.41 26.03
C THR A 324 41.46 -23.21 27.30
N ILE A 325 40.19 -23.62 27.48
CA ILE A 325 39.76 -24.46 28.61
C ILE A 325 40.46 -25.83 28.56
N PHE A 326 40.54 -26.45 27.39
CA PHE A 326 41.21 -27.73 27.20
C PHE A 326 42.71 -27.64 27.55
N MET A 327 43.41 -26.63 27.04
CA MET A 327 44.83 -26.41 27.33
C MET A 327 45.08 -26.15 28.82
N ALA A 328 44.20 -25.37 29.48
CA ALA A 328 44.28 -25.12 30.91
C ALA A 328 44.07 -26.41 31.73
N PHE A 329 43.11 -27.25 31.34
CA PHE A 329 42.87 -28.55 31.97
C PHE A 329 44.08 -29.48 31.85
N TRP A 330 44.65 -29.63 30.65
CA TRP A 330 45.85 -30.45 30.44
C TRP A 330 47.06 -29.91 31.19
N SER A 331 47.23 -28.59 31.24
CA SER A 331 48.30 -27.98 32.03
C SER A 331 48.12 -28.32 33.52
N PHE A 332 46.90 -28.23 34.05
CA PHE A 332 46.63 -28.60 35.44
C PHE A 332 46.91 -30.08 35.73
N VAL A 333 46.60 -30.99 34.80
CA VAL A 333 46.87 -32.42 34.94
C VAL A 333 48.36 -32.75 34.84
N LEU A 334 49.10 -32.08 33.95
CA LEU A 334 50.53 -32.37 33.71
C LEU A 334 51.47 -31.70 34.73
N PHE A 335 51.07 -30.58 35.34
CA PHE A 335 51.87 -29.85 36.33
C PHE A 335 51.46 -30.13 37.79
N ARG A 336 50.75 -31.24 38.02
CA ARG A 336 50.38 -31.74 39.36
C ARG A 336 51.05 -33.09 39.63
#